data_AF-A0AAN8FF18-F1
#
_entry.id   AF-A0AAN8FF18-F1
#
_cell.length_a   1.000
_cell.length_b   1.000
_cell.length_c   1.000
_cell.angle_alpha   90.00
_cell.angle_beta   90.00
_cell.angle_gamma   90.00
#
_symmetry.space_group_name_H-M   'P 1'
#
loop_
_entity.id
_entity.type
_entity.pdbx_description
1 polymer ?
#
loop_
_entity_poly.entity_id
_entity_poly.type
_entity_poly.pdbx_seq_one_letter_code
_entity_poly.pdbx_strand_id
1 'polypeptide(L)' 'MEDIAVTKFREYLRVDTEQPNPDYAACQNFLFHLADELGIQRRAVETVPGKPFIIMTIPGTRPELESLMLYSHTDVV' A
#
# COMPACT_ATOMS: atom_id res chain seq x y z
N MET A 1 -1.80 25.49 -6.08
CA MET A 1 -2.42 24.26 -5.56
C MET A 1 -1.44 23.13 -5.82
N GLU A 2 -1.10 22.31 -4.83
CA GLU A 2 -0.16 21.19 -4.98
C GLU A 2 -0.81 20.06 -5.79
N ASP A 3 -0.02 19.32 -6.57
CA ASP A 3 -0.50 18.15 -7.30
C ASP A 3 -0.88 17.03 -6.32
N ILE A 4 -1.99 16.35 -6.56
CA ILE A 4 -2.49 15.30 -5.66
C ILE A 4 -1.47 14.18 -5.45
N ALA A 5 -0.72 13.81 -6.48
CA ALA A 5 0.30 12.76 -6.37
C ALA A 5 1.45 13.21 -5.46
N VAL A 6 1.84 14.49 -5.51
CA VAL A 6 2.87 15.04 -4.61
C VAL A 6 2.35 15.10 -3.18
N THR A 7 1.10 15.50 -2.96
CA THR A 7 0.46 15.49 -1.63
C THR A 7 0.46 14.09 -1.02
N LYS A 8 -0.08 13.10 -1.73
CA LYS A 8 -0.14 11.70 -1.27
C LYS A 8 1.25 11.10 -1.06
N PHE A 9 2.22 11.42 -1.92
CA PHE A 9 3.60 10.99 -1.75
C PHE A 9 4.21 11.55 -0.46
N ARG A 10 4.03 12.85 -0.19
CA ARG A 10 4.53 13.47 1.04
C ARG A 10 3.81 12.94 2.28
N GLU A 11 2.52 12.59 2.20
CA GLU A 11 1.80 11.92 3.28
C GLU A 11 2.40 10.54 3.56
N TYR A 12 2.64 9.74 2.51
CA TYR A 12 3.25 8.42 2.62
C TYR A 12 4.65 8.47 3.26
N LEU A 13 5.48 9.44 2.86
CA LEU A 13 6.81 9.65 3.44
C LEU A 13 6.82 9.97 4.94
N ARG A 14 5.69 10.39 5.51
CA ARG A 14 5.56 10.68 6.95
C ARG A 14 5.07 9.49 7.76
N VAL A 15 4.74 8.37 7.11
CA VAL A 15 4.44 7.12 7.80
C VAL A 15 5.77 6.50 8.25
N ASP A 16 5.94 6.38 9.56
CA ASP A 16 7.19 5.89 10.16
C ASP A 16 7.36 4.40 9.90
N THR A 17 8.12 4.07 8.85
CA THR A 17 8.45 2.71 8.44
C THR A 17 9.96 2.45 8.53
N GLU A 18 10.65 3.22 9.37
CA GLU A 18 12.09 3.12 9.62
C GLU A 18 12.44 1.88 10.44
N GLN A 19 13.53 1.21 10.08
CA GLN A 19 14.09 0.12 10.87
C GLN A 19 14.74 0.65 12.18
N PRO A 20 14.73 -0.13 13.29
CA PRO A 20 14.31 -1.53 13.39
C PRO A 20 12.85 -1.74 13.80
N ASN A 21 12.08 -0.68 14.03
CA ASN A 21 10.72 -0.74 14.60
C ASN A 21 9.68 -0.05 13.69
N PRO A 22 9.52 -0.48 12.43
CA PRO A 22 8.59 0.15 11.50
C PRO A 22 7.13 0.02 11.94
N ASP A 23 6.36 1.09 11.81
CA ASP A 23 4.91 1.10 12.03
C ASP A 23 4.15 0.57 10.81
N TYR A 24 4.22 -0.75 10.61
CA TYR A 24 3.50 -1.43 9.53
C TYR A 24 1.98 -1.30 9.66
N ALA A 25 1.44 -1.05 10.86
CA ALA A 25 0.01 -0.86 11.05
C ALA A 25 -0.44 0.49 10.48
N ALA A 26 0.31 1.57 10.75
CA ALA A 26 0.07 2.87 10.14
C ALA A 26 0.23 2.81 8.61
N CYS A 27 1.24 2.12 8.11
CA CYS A 27 1.45 1.92 6.67
C CYS A 27 0.29 1.17 6.01
N GLN A 28 -0.19 0.08 6.62
CA GLN A 28 -1.36 -0.64 6.15
C GLN A 28 -2.59 0.27 6.08
N ASN A 29 -2.85 1.04 7.13
CA ASN A 29 -4.00 1.95 7.18
C ASN A 29 -3.93 3.02 6.09
N PHE A 30 -2.75 3.62 5.88
CA PHE A 30 -2.54 4.60 4.81
C PHE A 30 -2.85 4.00 3.43
N LEU A 31 -2.26 2.84 3.11
CA LEU A 31 -2.47 2.18 1.81
C LEU A 31 -3.92 1.71 1.62
N PHE A 32 -4.57 1.27 2.69
CA PHE A 32 -5.98 0.89 2.65
C PHE A 32 -6.89 2.09 2.38
N HIS A 33 -6.64 3.22 3.03
CA HIS A 33 -7.36 4.46 2.75
C HIS A 33 -7.15 4.94 1.31
N LEU A 34 -5.92 4.87 0.80
CA LEU A 34 -5.62 5.20 -0.59
C LEU A 34 -6.38 4.28 -1.56
N ALA A 35 -6.43 2.98 -1.29
CA ALA A 35 -7.21 2.03 -2.09
C ALA A 35 -8.72 2.35 -2.07
N ASP A 36 -9.25 2.68 -0.89
CA ASP A 36 -10.66 3.03 -0.71
C ASP A 36 -11.02 4.33 -1.46
N GLU A 37 -10.15 5.34 -1.42
CA GLU A 37 -10.31 6.60 -2.20
C GLU A 37 -10.30 6.35 -3.72
N LEU A 38 -9.48 5.41 -4.17
CA LEU A 38 -9.38 5.01 -5.60
C LEU A 38 -10.51 4.06 -6.02
N GLY A 39 -11.29 3.51 -5.08
CA GLY A 39 -12.33 2.53 -5.35
C GLY A 39 -11.78 1.18 -5.83
N ILE A 40 -10.58 0.79 -5.38
CA ILE A 40 -9.92 -0.47 -5.78
C ILE A 40 -9.95 -1.48 -4.64
N GLN A 41 -9.81 -2.77 -4.97
CA GLN A 41 -9.82 -3.83 -3.97
C GLN A 41 -8.55 -3.76 -3.12
N ARG A 42 -8.68 -4.11 -1.84
CA ARG A 42 -7.56 -4.21 -0.90
C ARG A 42 -7.64 -5.47 -0.04
N ARG A 43 -6.47 -6.05 0.25
CA ARG A 43 -6.31 -7.21 1.12
C ARG A 43 -4.97 -7.12 1.86
N ALA A 44 -4.96 -7.56 3.12
CA ALA A 44 -3.75 -7.86 3.85
C ALA A 44 -3.57 -9.37 3.98
N VAL A 45 -2.34 -9.85 3.87
CA VAL A 45 -1.96 -11.24 4.16
C VAL A 45 -0.79 -11.22 5.13
N GLU A 46 -1.01 -11.78 6.31
CA GLU A 46 0.01 -11.84 7.35
C GLU A 46 0.67 -13.22 7.33
N THR A 47 1.97 -13.25 7.01
CA THR A 47 2.77 -14.50 7.01
C THR A 47 3.59 -14.66 8.29
N VAL A 48 3.87 -13.54 8.96
CA VAL A 48 4.54 -13.42 10.25
C VAL A 48 3.82 -12.35 11.06
N PRO A 49 3.60 -12.55 12.38
CA PRO A 49 2.94 -11.55 13.22
C PRO A 49 3.55 -10.15 13.10
N GLY A 50 2.70 -9.15 12.89
CA GLY A 50 3.04 -7.73 12.78
C GLY A 50 3.62 -7.31 11.42
N LYS A 51 3.72 -8.21 10.42
CA LYS A 51 4.33 -7.92 9.12
C LYS A 51 3.42 -8.32 7.95
N PRO A 52 2.41 -7.49 7.63
CA PRO A 52 1.44 -7.80 6.58
C PRO A 52 2.01 -7.51 5.18
N PHE A 53 1.68 -8.37 4.22
CA PHE A 53 1.71 -8.03 2.80
C PHE A 53 0.44 -7.30 2.42
N ILE A 54 0.58 -6.10 1.85
CA ILE A 54 -0.54 -5.30 1.38
C ILE A 54 -0.72 -5.51 -0.12
N ILE A 55 -1.91 -5.93 -0.52
CA ILE A 55 -2.27 -6.20 -1.91
C ILE A 55 -3.41 -5.26 -2.28
N MET A 56 -3.19 -4.43 -3.30
CA MET A 56 -4.20 -3.57 -3.93
C MET A 56 -4.46 -4.05 -5.35
N THR A 57 -5.71 -4.11 -5.79
CA THR A 57 -6.08 -4.75 -7.06
C THR A 57 -7.10 -3.93 -7.82
N ILE A 58 -6.77 -3.60 -9.07
CA ILE A 58 -7.70 -3.13 -10.09
C ILE A 58 -8.08 -4.36 -10.93
N PRO A 59 -9.32 -4.86 -10.85
CA PRO A 59 -9.76 -5.97 -11.70
C PRO A 59 -9.70 -5.56 -13.18
N GLY A 60 -9.03 -6.37 -13.99
CA GLY A 60 -9.06 -6.21 -15.44
C GLY A 60 -10.46 -6.50 -15.99
N THR A 61 -10.76 -5.97 -17.18
CA THR A 61 -12.00 -6.32 -17.90
C THR A 61 -12.05 -7.78 -18.35
N ARG A 62 -10.89 -8.47 -18.34
CA ARG A 62 -10.69 -9.89 -18.64
C ARG A 62 -9.95 -10.58 -17.48
N PRO A 63 -10.66 -10.96 -16.40
CA PRO A 63 -10.05 -11.50 -15.18
C PRO A 63 -9.43 -12.89 -15.35
N GLU A 64 -9.67 -13.56 -16.47
CA GLU A 64 -9.08 -14.85 -16.84
C GLU A 64 -7.63 -14.74 -17.34
N LEU A 65 -7.18 -13.54 -17.69
CA LEU A 65 -5.80 -13.30 -18.09
C LEU A 65 -4.87 -13.23 -16.87
N GLU A 66 -3.60 -13.47 -17.12
CA GLU A 66 -2.56 -13.31 -16.11
C GLU A 66 -2.49 -11.86 -15.61
N SER A 67 -2.23 -11.71 -14.30
CA SER A 67 -2.12 -10.41 -13.65
C SER A 67 -0.74 -9.79 -13.89
N LEU A 68 -0.69 -8.46 -13.99
CA LEU A 68 0.56 -7.70 -13.88
C LEU A 68 0.81 -7.34 -12.41
N MET A 69 1.93 -7.80 -11.86
CA MET A 69 2.33 -7.44 -10.49
C MET A 69 3.22 -6.18 -10.52
N LEU A 70 2.77 -5.13 -9.83
CA LEU A 70 3.60 -3.99 -9.48
C LEU A 70 4.04 -4.17 -8.03
N TYR A 71 5.33 -4.49 -7.83
CA TYR A 71 5.89 -4.85 -6.54
C TYR A 71 6.75 -3.72 -5.97
N SER A 72 6.62 -3.48 -4.66
CA SER A 72 7.46 -2.58 -3.88
C SER A 72 7.61 -3.11 -2.44
N HIS A 73 8.52 -2.52 -1.67
CA HIS A 73 8.61 -2.69 -0.22
C HIS A 73 8.31 -1.35 0.47
N THR A 74 7.94 -1.42 1.75
CA THR A 74 7.51 -0.22 2.51
C THR A 74 8.53 0.23 3.55
N ASP A 75 9.41 -0.66 4.00
CA ASP A 75 10.41 -0.36 5.02
C ASP A 75 11.59 0.46 4.48
N VAL A 76 12.12 1.32 5.33
CA VAL A 76 13.26 2.21 5.05
C VAL A 76 14.34 2.11 6.12
N VAL A 77 15.54 2.60 5.79
CA VAL A 77 16.72 2.64 6.68
C VAL A 77 16.79 3.90 7.52
#